data_AF-A0A2V5NDK1-F1
#
_entry.id   AF-A0A2V5NDK1-F1
#
_cell.length_a   1.000
_cell.length_b   1.000
_cell.length_c   1.000
_cell.angle_alpha   90.00
_cell.angle_beta   90.00
_cell.angle_gamma   90.00
#
_symmetry.space_group_name_H-M   'P 1'
#
loop_
_entity.id
_entity.type
_entity.pdbx_description
1 polymer ?
#
loop_
_entity_poly.entity_id
_entity_poly.type
_entity_poly.pdbx_seq_one_letter_code
_entity_poly.pdbx_strand_id
1 'polypeptide(L)'
;MDRAKLPPNLRNLPLERLSSGALMLLNRDDNLVLPPRPATTPKGGTTTEEQVTGPVMLDPRVGPNIRLGDDPAALPATMRAQAEPDIARAIGDNNFLAAVFQEGRFATDGGAVDCGYSISHDSGLTWTRALIPNLTMTSGGPY
;
A
#
# COMPACT_ATOMS: atom_id res chain seq x y z
N MET A 1 -14.69 7.75 15.48
CA MET A 1 -14.99 7.76 14.04
C MET A 1 -16.41 8.28 13.84
N ASP A 2 -16.54 9.57 13.53
CA ASP A 2 -17.85 10.19 13.31
C ASP A 2 -18.40 9.84 11.92
N ARG A 3 -19.27 8.84 11.87
CA ARG A 3 -19.92 8.36 10.63
C ARG A 3 -20.75 9.43 9.93
N ALA A 4 -21.19 10.49 10.62
CA ALA A 4 -21.97 11.56 9.99
C ALA A 4 -21.13 12.37 9.00
N LYS A 5 -19.80 12.40 9.20
CA LYS A 5 -18.88 13.14 8.33
C LYS A 5 -18.48 12.37 7.08
N LEU A 6 -18.65 11.05 7.04
CA LEU A 6 -18.41 10.26 5.83
C LEU A 6 -19.37 10.66 4.69
N PRO A 7 -18.96 10.49 3.41
CA PRO A 7 -19.88 10.51 2.27
C PRO A 7 -21.10 9.61 2.52
N PRO A 8 -22.32 9.99 2.07
CA PRO A 8 -23.57 9.28 2.38
C PRO A 8 -23.51 7.76 2.12
N ASN A 9 -22.81 7.36 1.06
CA ASN A 9 -22.62 5.96 0.65
C ASN A 9 -21.68 5.15 1.56
N LEU A 10 -20.88 5.80 2.41
CA LEU A 10 -19.92 5.16 3.32
C LEU A 10 -20.41 5.12 4.78
N ARG A 11 -21.41 5.93 5.16
CA ARG A 11 -21.89 6.07 6.55
C ARG A 11 -22.39 4.76 7.16
N ASN A 12 -23.01 3.91 6.34
CA ASN A 12 -23.64 2.67 6.77
C ASN A 12 -22.80 1.44 6.43
N LEU A 13 -21.61 1.61 5.84
CA LEU A 13 -20.73 0.47 5.61
C LEU A 13 -20.15 0.00 6.95
N PRO A 14 -20.08 -1.33 7.17
CA PRO A 14 -19.24 -1.88 8.22
C PRO A 14 -17.79 -1.40 8.02
N LEU A 15 -17.06 -1.22 9.12
CA LEU A 15 -15.69 -0.66 9.08
C LEU A 15 -14.75 -1.55 8.25
N GLU A 16 -14.92 -2.86 8.39
CA GLU A 16 -14.27 -3.92 7.62
C GLU A 16 -14.59 -3.91 6.11
N ARG A 17 -15.57 -3.10 5.68
CA ARG A 17 -15.93 -2.90 4.27
C ARG A 17 -15.51 -1.54 3.71
N LEU A 18 -14.90 -0.69 4.53
CA LEU A 18 -14.27 0.54 4.04
C LEU A 18 -12.92 0.18 3.42
N SER A 19 -12.63 0.71 2.23
CA SER A 19 -11.28 0.58 1.67
C SER A 19 -10.27 1.31 2.55
N SER A 20 -8.99 0.92 2.47
CA SER A 20 -7.90 1.65 3.11
C SER A 20 -7.96 3.14 2.75
N GLY A 21 -8.18 3.53 1.49
CA GLY A 21 -8.38 4.93 1.09
C GLY A 21 -9.58 5.63 1.74
N ALA A 22 -10.69 4.91 1.98
CA ALA A 22 -11.83 5.46 2.73
C ALA A 22 -11.53 5.60 4.23
N LEU A 23 -10.65 4.77 4.78
CA LEU A 23 -10.10 4.93 6.12
C LEU A 23 -9.06 6.06 6.19
N MET A 24 -8.30 6.30 5.12
CA MET A 24 -7.31 7.41 5.04
C MET A 24 -7.94 8.78 4.96
N LEU A 25 -9.20 8.86 4.54
CA LEU A 25 -10.00 10.06 4.70
C LEU A 25 -10.24 10.40 6.18
N LEU A 26 -9.85 9.59 7.16
CA LEU A 26 -10.05 9.89 8.58
C LEU A 26 -8.78 10.42 9.20
N ASN A 27 -8.83 11.62 9.75
CA ASN A 27 -7.76 12.12 10.61
C ASN A 27 -7.92 11.64 12.06
N ARG A 28 -6.90 11.91 12.88
CA ARG A 28 -6.83 11.61 14.32
C ARG A 28 -7.91 12.32 15.17
N ASP A 29 -8.64 13.29 14.61
CA ASP A 29 -9.65 14.12 15.27
C ASP A 29 -11.06 13.90 14.69
N ASP A 30 -11.35 12.72 14.14
CA ASP A 30 -12.65 12.36 13.58
C ASP A 30 -13.14 13.29 12.44
N ASN A 31 -12.25 13.82 11.60
CA ASN A 31 -12.56 14.67 10.45
C ASN A 31 -12.13 14.07 9.11
N LEU A 32 -12.88 14.40 8.05
CA LEU A 32 -12.49 14.05 6.69
C LEU A 32 -11.24 14.82 6.25
N VAL A 33 -10.22 14.11 5.77
CA VAL A 33 -9.06 14.73 5.13
C VAL A 33 -9.47 15.19 3.72
N LEU A 34 -9.78 16.48 3.57
CA LEU A 34 -10.08 17.07 2.28
C LEU A 34 -8.77 17.34 1.52
N PRO A 35 -8.73 17.16 0.18
CA PRO A 35 -7.60 17.63 -0.61
C PRO A 35 -7.40 19.14 -0.39
N PRO A 36 -6.15 19.65 -0.46
CA PRO A 36 -5.90 21.08 -0.41
C PRO A 36 -6.79 21.78 -1.44
N ARG A 37 -7.67 22.67 -0.97
CA ARG A 37 -8.53 23.42 -1.89
C ARG A 37 -7.61 24.38 -2.66
N PRO A 38 -7.62 24.42 -4.00
CA PRO A 38 -6.88 25.45 -4.72
C PRO A 38 -7.45 26.80 -4.31
N ALA A 39 -6.67 27.55 -3.53
CA ALA A 39 -7.02 28.91 -3.15
C ALA A 39 -6.63 29.83 -4.29
N THR A 40 -7.60 30.26 -5.10
CA THR A 40 -7.40 31.41 -5.99
C THR A 40 -7.40 32.67 -5.14
N THR A 41 -6.23 33.27 -4.92
CA THR A 41 -6.16 34.64 -4.41
C THR A 41 -6.53 35.62 -5.53
N PRO A 42 -7.11 36.80 -5.22
CA PRO A 42 -7.51 37.80 -6.23
C PRO A 42 -6.35 38.44 -7.03
N LYS A 43 -5.14 37.87 -6.96
CA LYS A 43 -3.92 38.44 -7.56
C LYS A 43 -2.99 37.37 -8.15
N GLY A 44 -3.54 36.36 -8.84
CA GLY A 44 -2.83 35.59 -9.88
C GLY A 44 -1.40 35.08 -9.58
N GLY A 45 -1.06 34.87 -8.31
CA GLY A 45 0.27 34.44 -7.87
C GLY A 45 0.17 33.07 -7.22
N THR A 46 0.79 32.08 -7.83
CA THR A 46 0.89 30.72 -7.29
C THR A 46 2.02 30.70 -6.27
N THR A 47 1.69 30.72 -4.98
CA THR A 47 2.64 30.37 -3.92
C THR A 47 2.29 28.98 -3.44
N THR A 48 3.13 27.99 -3.73
CA THR A 48 3.05 26.67 -3.10
C THR A 48 3.46 26.87 -1.64
N GLU A 49 2.62 26.48 -0.68
CA GLU A 49 3.02 26.34 0.72
C GLU A 49 4.01 25.16 0.83
N GLU A 50 5.23 25.38 0.36
CA GLU A 50 6.35 24.45 0.41
C GLU A 50 7.40 25.00 1.37
N GLN A 51 6.99 25.43 2.57
CA GLN A 51 7.90 25.75 3.68
C GLN A 51 7.24 25.48 5.03
N VAL A 52 6.96 24.20 5.32
CA VAL A 52 6.88 23.73 6.71
C VAL A 52 7.62 22.40 6.80
N THR A 53 8.69 22.40 7.59
CA THR A 53 9.43 21.24 8.11
C THR A 53 8.52 20.40 9.02
N GLY A 54 7.51 19.77 8.43
CA GLY A 54 6.58 18.83 9.05
C GLY A 54 6.54 17.51 8.27
N PRO A 55 5.86 16.47 8.78
CA PRO A 55 5.68 15.23 8.02
C PRO A 55 5.07 15.60 6.67
N VAL A 56 5.68 15.13 5.58
CA VAL A 56 5.13 15.27 4.24
C VAL A 56 3.67 14.85 4.32
N MET A 57 2.75 15.82 4.23
CA MET A 57 1.34 15.52 4.17
C MET A 57 1.14 14.85 2.82
N LEU A 58 1.12 13.52 2.83
CA LEU A 58 0.70 12.73 1.69
C LEU A 58 -0.68 13.24 1.27
N ASP A 59 -0.91 13.29 -0.03
CA ASP A 59 -2.24 13.56 -0.57
C ASP A 59 -3.25 12.66 0.18
N PRO A 60 -4.41 13.15 0.60
CA PRO A 60 -5.38 12.36 1.35
C PRO A 60 -5.82 11.06 0.64
N ARG A 61 -5.62 10.98 -0.67
CA ARG A 61 -5.87 9.80 -1.51
C ARG A 61 -4.72 8.79 -1.48
N VAL A 62 -3.54 9.20 -1.01
CA VAL A 62 -2.34 8.38 -0.88
C VAL A 62 -2.26 7.91 0.56
N GLY A 63 -2.50 6.62 0.75
CA GLY A 63 -2.29 6.00 2.06
C GLY A 63 -0.81 6.02 2.47
N PRO A 64 -0.53 5.83 3.78
CA PRO A 64 0.82 5.64 4.25
C PRO A 64 1.44 4.43 3.55
N ASN A 65 2.76 4.46 3.37
CA ASN A 65 3.49 3.29 2.89
C ASN A 65 3.29 2.14 3.91
N ILE A 66 2.58 1.10 3.50
CA ILE A 66 2.42 -0.12 4.29
C ILE A 66 3.46 -1.12 3.78
N ARG A 67 4.23 -1.68 4.71
CA ARG A 67 5.16 -2.76 4.39
C ARG A 67 4.37 -4.04 4.17
N LEU A 68 4.59 -4.69 3.03
CA LEU A 68 3.92 -5.94 2.66
C LEU A 68 4.53 -7.19 3.35
N GLY A 69 5.16 -7.02 4.51
CA GLY A 69 5.86 -8.07 5.26
C GLY A 69 7.39 -7.94 5.22
N ASP A 70 8.06 -8.71 6.07
CA ASP A 70 9.52 -8.75 6.15
C ASP A 70 10.14 -9.42 4.91
N ASP A 71 11.38 -9.03 4.59
CA ASP A 71 12.08 -9.66 3.47
C ASP A 71 12.40 -11.12 3.81
N PRO A 72 12.09 -12.08 2.91
CA PRO A 72 12.39 -13.49 3.15
C PRO A 72 13.89 -13.72 3.39
N ALA A 73 14.22 -14.45 4.46
CA ALA A 73 15.61 -14.72 4.85
C ALA A 73 16.41 -15.50 3.79
N ALA A 74 15.72 -16.27 2.94
CA ALA A 74 16.33 -17.01 1.85
C ALA A 74 16.89 -16.10 0.74
N LEU A 75 16.40 -14.85 0.60
CA LEU A 75 16.92 -13.94 -0.40
C LEU A 75 18.35 -13.48 -0.05
N PRO A 76 19.29 -13.42 -1.00
CA PRO A 76 20.64 -12.92 -0.77
C PRO A 76 20.63 -11.48 -0.23
N ALA A 77 21.33 -11.17 0.87
CA ALA A 77 21.20 -9.89 1.59
C ALA A 77 21.33 -8.61 0.73
N THR A 78 22.05 -8.70 -0.40
CA THR A 78 22.27 -7.59 -1.35
C THR A 78 21.20 -7.49 -2.44
N MET A 79 20.26 -8.44 -2.52
CA MET A 79 19.21 -8.52 -3.54
C MET A 79 17.83 -8.42 -2.88
N ARG A 80 17.36 -7.18 -2.71
CA ARG A 80 16.07 -6.83 -2.09
C ARG A 80 15.15 -6.01 -2.98
N ALA A 81 15.61 -5.70 -4.20
CA ALA A 81 14.81 -4.96 -5.16
C ALA A 81 13.62 -5.81 -5.65
N GLN A 82 12.45 -5.19 -5.72
CA GLN A 82 11.23 -5.81 -6.22
C GLN A 82 10.85 -5.21 -7.59
N ALA A 83 10.16 -5.99 -8.42
CA ALA A 83 9.63 -5.52 -9.70
C ALA A 83 8.29 -6.20 -10.03
N GLU A 84 7.58 -5.66 -11.03
CA GLU A 84 6.37 -6.25 -11.62
C GLU A 84 5.29 -6.64 -10.58
N PRO A 85 4.83 -5.69 -9.75
CA PRO A 85 3.84 -5.98 -8.72
C PRO A 85 2.45 -6.19 -9.32
N ASP A 86 1.69 -7.12 -8.74
CA ASP A 86 0.26 -7.27 -8.92
C ASP A 86 -0.44 -7.53 -7.57
N ILE A 87 -1.70 -7.13 -7.45
CA ILE A 87 -2.50 -7.30 -6.22
C ILE A 87 -3.95 -7.59 -6.54
N ALA A 88 -4.49 -8.60 -5.86
CA ALA A 88 -5.88 -9.01 -5.95
C ALA A 88 -6.52 -9.16 -4.58
N ARG A 89 -7.84 -8.98 -4.52
CA ARG A 89 -8.67 -9.29 -3.36
C ARG A 89 -9.57 -10.46 -3.70
N ALA A 90 -9.73 -11.40 -2.77
CA ALA A 90 -10.63 -12.53 -2.98
C ALA A 90 -12.09 -12.05 -3.12
N ILE A 91 -12.83 -12.69 -4.03
CA ILE A 91 -14.24 -12.35 -4.28
C ILE A 91 -15.14 -12.80 -3.11
N GLY A 92 -14.82 -13.95 -2.50
CA GLY A 92 -15.61 -14.54 -1.41
C GLY A 92 -15.20 -14.10 -0.01
N ASP A 93 -14.05 -13.44 0.14
CA ASP A 93 -13.52 -12.97 1.42
C ASP A 93 -12.86 -11.60 1.22
N ASN A 94 -13.55 -10.55 1.65
CA ASN A 94 -13.05 -9.19 1.49
C ASN A 94 -11.82 -8.88 2.37
N ASN A 95 -11.54 -9.71 3.39
CA ASN A 95 -10.38 -9.54 4.24
C ASN A 95 -9.12 -10.17 3.64
N PHE A 96 -9.27 -11.06 2.67
CA PHE A 96 -8.16 -11.75 2.03
C PHE A 96 -7.63 -10.99 0.82
N LEU A 97 -6.40 -10.51 0.91
CA LEU A 97 -5.67 -9.90 -0.20
C LEU A 97 -4.40 -10.71 -0.47
N ALA A 98 -4.06 -10.83 -1.74
CA ALA A 98 -2.80 -11.40 -2.20
C ALA A 98 -2.10 -10.40 -3.11
N ALA A 99 -0.86 -10.08 -2.79
CA ALA A 99 0.04 -9.35 -3.66
C ALA A 99 1.17 -10.28 -4.13
N VAL A 100 1.62 -10.12 -5.36
CA VAL A 100 2.73 -10.88 -5.95
C VAL A 100 3.71 -9.92 -6.62
N PHE A 101 4.98 -10.30 -6.68
CA PHE A 101 6.04 -9.49 -7.28
C PHE A 101 7.27 -10.37 -7.56
N GLN A 102 8.13 -9.90 -8.44
CA GLN A 102 9.48 -10.43 -8.59
C GLN A 102 10.34 -10.02 -7.39
N GLU A 103 11.12 -10.97 -6.87
CA GLU A 103 11.98 -10.82 -5.69
C GLU A 103 13.46 -10.88 -6.05
N GLY A 104 14.23 -9.89 -5.58
CA GLY A 104 15.66 -9.82 -5.88
C GLY A 104 15.91 -9.59 -7.37
N ARG A 105 15.33 -8.53 -7.93
CA ARG A 105 15.49 -8.15 -9.34
C ARG A 105 16.98 -8.07 -9.72
N PHE A 106 17.37 -8.77 -10.79
CA PHE A 106 18.74 -8.67 -11.32
C PHE A 106 18.96 -7.32 -12.00
N ALA A 107 20.14 -6.72 -11.78
CA ALA A 107 20.43 -5.37 -12.23
C ALA A 107 20.65 -5.23 -13.74
N THR A 108 21.23 -6.24 -14.39
CA THR A 108 21.68 -6.16 -15.79
C THR A 108 20.77 -6.86 -16.78
N ASP A 109 20.15 -7.99 -16.40
CA ASP A 109 19.62 -8.95 -17.38
C ASP A 109 18.09 -9.14 -17.31
N GLY A 110 17.43 -8.36 -16.44
CA GLY A 110 16.03 -8.60 -16.10
C GLY A 110 15.84 -9.90 -15.30
N GLY A 111 14.59 -10.28 -15.02
CA GLY A 111 14.30 -11.42 -14.16
C GLY A 111 14.70 -11.21 -12.70
N ALA A 112 14.55 -12.24 -11.88
CA ALA A 112 14.67 -12.12 -10.43
C ALA A 112 15.19 -13.40 -9.78
N VAL A 113 15.67 -13.29 -8.54
CA VAL A 113 16.11 -14.43 -7.72
C VAL A 113 14.96 -15.42 -7.48
N ASP A 114 13.75 -14.92 -7.30
CA ASP A 114 12.53 -15.73 -7.17
C ASP A 114 11.27 -14.87 -7.45
N CYS A 115 10.11 -15.48 -7.42
CA CYS A 115 8.83 -14.80 -7.23
C CYS A 115 8.45 -14.82 -5.75
N GLY A 116 7.88 -13.71 -5.29
CA GLY A 116 7.36 -13.55 -3.93
C GLY A 116 5.86 -13.35 -3.92
N TYR A 117 5.27 -13.62 -2.76
CA TYR A 117 3.89 -13.29 -2.46
C TYR A 117 3.78 -12.67 -1.07
N SER A 118 2.79 -11.80 -0.91
CA SER A 118 2.38 -11.23 0.36
C SER A 118 0.88 -11.43 0.57
N ILE A 119 0.50 -11.92 1.73
CA ILE A 119 -0.90 -12.19 2.11
C ILE A 119 -1.31 -11.29 3.26
N SER A 120 -2.53 -10.76 3.17
CA SER A 120 -3.25 -10.16 4.29
C SER A 120 -4.55 -10.89 4.52
N HIS A 121 -4.92 -11.03 5.80
CA HIS A 121 -6.20 -11.58 6.26
C HIS A 121 -7.06 -10.54 6.99
N ASP A 122 -6.70 -9.26 6.88
CA ASP A 122 -7.32 -8.14 7.61
C ASP A 122 -7.49 -6.91 6.72
N SER A 123 -7.85 -7.12 5.45
CA SER A 123 -8.10 -6.05 4.47
C SER A 123 -6.89 -5.16 4.18
N GLY A 124 -5.68 -5.70 4.33
CA GLY A 124 -4.41 -5.03 4.02
C GLY A 124 -3.80 -4.23 5.17
N LEU A 125 -4.24 -4.44 6.42
CA LEU A 125 -3.67 -3.78 7.59
C LEU A 125 -2.35 -4.43 8.02
N THR A 126 -2.28 -5.76 8.00
CA THR A 126 -1.06 -6.54 8.25
C THR A 126 -0.81 -7.52 7.12
N TRP A 127 0.48 -7.79 6.89
CA TRP A 127 0.95 -8.58 5.76
C TRP A 127 2.05 -9.56 6.18
N THR A 128 1.97 -10.79 5.67
CA THR A 128 3.04 -11.77 5.72
C THR A 128 3.61 -11.97 4.33
N ARG A 129 4.93 -12.08 4.20
CA ARG A 129 5.63 -12.23 2.91
C ARG A 129 6.46 -13.51 2.89
N ALA A 130 6.50 -14.17 1.73
CA ALA A 130 7.32 -15.34 1.49
C ALA A 130 7.67 -15.49 0.00
N LEU A 131 8.62 -16.38 -0.29
CA LEU A 131 8.95 -16.81 -1.65
C LEU A 131 8.04 -17.97 -2.07
N ILE A 132 7.81 -18.13 -3.38
CA ILE A 132 7.10 -19.30 -3.91
C ILE A 132 7.97 -20.54 -3.67
N PRO A 133 7.52 -21.51 -2.86
CA PRO A 133 8.36 -22.64 -2.49
C PRO A 133 8.62 -23.56 -3.68
N ASN A 134 9.83 -24.13 -3.72
CA ASN A 134 10.26 -25.09 -4.73
C ASN A 134 10.23 -24.57 -6.18
N LEU A 135 10.28 -23.24 -6.37
CA LEU A 135 10.35 -22.64 -7.69
C LEU A 135 11.82 -22.49 -8.12
N THR A 136 12.59 -21.63 -7.47
CA THR A 136 14.00 -21.42 -7.80
C THR A 136 14.93 -22.11 -6.83
N MET A 137 16.22 -22.21 -7.16
CA MET A 137 17.24 -22.74 -6.26
C MET A 137 17.24 -22.04 -4.88
N THR A 138 16.84 -20.77 -4.83
CA THR A 138 16.73 -19.98 -3.59
C THR A 138 15.63 -20.52 -2.67
N SER A 139 14.54 -21.02 -3.23
CA SER A 139 13.39 -21.57 -2.51
C SER A 139 13.30 -23.10 -2.57
N GLY A 140 14.37 -23.78 -2.97
CA GLY A 140 14.49 -25.24 -2.99
C GLY A 140 14.03 -25.92 -4.29
N GLY A 141 13.77 -25.15 -5.34
CA GLY A 141 13.38 -25.61 -6.67
C GLY A 141 14.55 -25.77 -7.66
N PRO A 142 14.26 -26.16 -8.91
CA PRO A 142 15.28 -26.45 -9.92
C PRO A 142 15.64 -25.26 -10.83
N TYR A 143 14.92 -24.14 -10.75
CA TYR A 143 15.09 -22.99 -11.66
C TYR A 143 16.07 -21.93 -11.14
#